data_AF-A0A371I5S2-F1
#
_entry.id   AF-A0A371I5S2-F1
#
_cell.length_a   1.000
_cell.length_b   1.000
_cell.length_c   1.000
_cell.angle_alpha   90.00
_cell.angle_beta   90.00
_cell.angle_gamma   90.00
#
_symmetry.space_group_name_H-M   'P 1'
#
loop_
_entity.id
_entity.type
_entity.pdbx_description
1 polymer ?
#
loop_
_entity_poly.entity_id
_entity_poly.type
_entity_poly.pdbx_seq_one_letter_code
_entity_poly.pdbx_strand_id
1 'polypeptide(L)' 'MKIISLVLFTLLVLFIGIDNEGPLKVIEAKICDVKLYDYCDENCYTDCSKKYGKRAIGICNPDAYECICRYKC' A
#
# COMPACT_ATOMS: atom_id res chain seq x y z
N MET A 1 17.43 32.95 34.93
CA MET A 1 16.39 33.55 34.06
C MET A 1 16.75 33.47 32.57
N LYS A 2 17.98 33.82 32.13
CA LYS A 2 18.39 33.76 30.70
C LYS A 2 18.37 32.35 30.07
N ILE A 3 18.71 31.31 30.84
CA ILE A 3 18.82 29.93 30.33
C ILE A 3 17.44 29.35 30.00
N ILE A 4 16.43 29.66 30.80
CA ILE A 4 15.06 29.17 30.62
C ILE A 4 14.46 29.72 29.32
N SER A 5 14.69 31.00 29.03
CA SER A 5 14.24 31.60 27.77
C SER A 5 14.90 30.98 26.54
N LEU A 6 16.18 30.59 26.64
CA LEU A 6 16.88 29.94 25.53
C LEU A 6 16.30 28.55 25.23
N VAL A 7 16.04 27.77 26.28
CA VAL A 7 15.43 26.42 26.16
C VAL A 7 14.03 26.51 25.55
N LEU A 8 13.23 27.50 25.97
CA LEU A 8 11.88 27.70 25.44
C LEU A 8 11.90 28.05 23.94
N PHE A 9 12.83 28.91 23.53
CA PHE A 9 13.00 29.26 22.11
C PHE A 9 13.45 28.07 21.27
N THR A 10 14.38 27.25 21.77
CA THR A 10 14.82 26.04 21.04
C THR A 10 13.70 25.02 20.86
N LEU A 11 12.83 24.84 21.87
CA LEU A 11 11.69 23.95 21.77
C LEU A 11 10.68 24.46 20.74
N LEU A 12 10.36 25.75 20.73
CA LEU A 12 9.42 26.35 19.78
C LEU A 12 9.86 26.16 18.32
N VAL A 13 11.15 26.31 18.02
CA VAL A 13 11.67 26.13 16.66
C VAL A 13 11.57 24.67 16.18
N LEU A 14 11.74 23.70 17.09
CA LEU A 14 11.62 22.27 16.76
C LEU A 14 10.19 21.86 16.41
N PHE A 15 9.17 22.47 17.04
CA PHE A 15 7.77 22.17 16.75
C PHE A 15 7.29 22.71 15.39
N ILE A 16 7.82 23.85 14.93
CA ILE A 16 7.42 24.47 13.64
C ILE A 16 7.87 23.62 12.43
N GLY A 17 8.86 22.73 12.60
CA GLY A 17 9.37 21.88 11.53
C GLY A 17 8.55 20.61 11.26
N ILE A 18 7.66 20.20 12.18
CA ILE A 18 6.93 18.92 12.11
C ILE A 18 5.66 19.03 11.25
N ASP A 19 5.13 20.24 11.03
CA ASP A 19 3.92 20.49 10.20
C ASP A 19 4.15 20.39 8.67
N ASN A 20 5.33 19.95 8.21
CA ASN A 20 5.60 19.71 6.80
C ASN A 20 5.25 18.29 6.31
N GLU A 21 4.60 17.47 7.13
CA GLU A 21 3.89 16.29 6.65
C GLU A 21 2.59 16.72 5.98
N GLY A 22 2.72 17.33 4.79
CA GLY A 22 1.57 17.55 3.91
C GLY A 22 0.80 16.23 3.73
N PRO A 23 -0.53 16.28 3.59
CA PRO A 23 -1.36 15.08 3.55
C PRO A 23 -0.79 14.12 2.50
N LEU A 24 -0.42 12.91 2.96
CA LEU A 24 0.02 11.82 2.08
C LEU A 24 -1.01 11.74 0.95
N LYS A 25 -0.57 12.13 -0.25
CA LYS A 25 -1.40 12.09 -1.46
C LYS A 25 -1.61 10.62 -1.81
N VAL A 26 -2.52 9.95 -1.12
CA VAL A 26 -2.92 8.59 -1.43
C VAL A 26 -3.80 8.69 -2.66
N ILE A 27 -3.20 8.50 -3.83
CA ILE A 27 -3.97 8.27 -5.05
C ILE A 27 -4.51 6.85 -4.92
N GLU A 28 -5.76 6.71 -4.49
CA GLU A 28 -6.44 5.41 -4.46
C GLU A 28 -6.45 4.84 -5.88
N ALA A 29 -5.68 3.77 -6.05
CA ALA A 29 -5.73 2.95 -7.24
C ALA A 29 -7.00 2.10 -7.17
N LYS A 30 -7.83 2.09 -8.22
CA LYS A 30 -8.93 1.14 -8.29
C LYS A 30 -8.34 -0.28 -8.37
N ILE A 31 -8.86 -1.17 -7.55
CA ILE A 31 -8.43 -2.57 -7.50
C ILE A 31 -9.54 -3.43 -8.09
N CYS A 32 -9.18 -4.32 -9.01
CA CYS A 32 -10.08 -5.29 -9.64
C CYS A 32 -9.69 -6.70 -9.22
N ASP A 33 -10.70 -7.51 -8.93
CA ASP A 33 -10.59 -8.95 -8.72
C ASP A 33 -11.23 -9.68 -9.91
N VAL A 34 -10.53 -10.64 -10.49
CA VAL A 34 -11.04 -11.49 -11.58
C VAL A 34 -10.71 -12.94 -11.29
N LYS A 35 -11.65 -13.84 -11.59
CA LYS A 35 -11.35 -15.27 -11.58
C LYS A 35 -10.48 -15.62 -12.78
N LEU A 36 -9.29 -16.15 -12.53
CA LEU A 36 -8.33 -16.55 -13.56
C LEU A 36 -8.50 -18.03 -13.94
N TYR A 37 -8.71 -18.90 -12.93
CA TYR A 37 -8.90 -20.35 -13.10
C TYR A 37 -9.91 -20.89 -12.08
N ASP A 38 -10.58 -21.98 -12.43
CA ASP A 38 -11.47 -22.77 -11.54
C ASP A 38 -10.70 -23.78 -10.67
N TYR A 39 -9.38 -23.61 -10.56
CA TYR A 39 -8.49 -24.39 -9.71
C TYR A 39 -7.40 -23.48 -9.13
N CYS A 40 -6.75 -23.94 -8.06
CA CYS A 40 -5.58 -23.30 -7.47
C CYS A 40 -4.34 -24.17 -7.64
N ASP A 41 -3.31 -23.61 -8.26
CA ASP A 41 -1.97 -24.18 -8.34
C ASP A 41 -0.91 -23.06 -8.27
N GLU A 42 0.37 -23.44 -8.38
CA GLU A 42 1.48 -22.49 -8.37
C GLU A 42 1.44 -21.50 -9.56
N ASN A 43 0.78 -21.88 -10.67
CA ASN A 43 0.66 -21.02 -11.85
C ASN A 43 -0.23 -19.81 -11.55
N CYS A 44 -1.21 -19.92 -10.64
CA CYS A 44 -2.06 -18.80 -10.22
C CYS A 44 -1.26 -17.53 -9.85
N TYR A 45 -0.16 -17.68 -9.11
CA TYR A 45 0.68 -16.58 -8.66
C TYR A 45 1.48 -15.95 -9.81
N THR A 46 2.01 -16.77 -10.71
CA THR A 46 2.87 -16.28 -11.79
C THR A 46 2.05 -15.75 -12.97
N ASP A 47 0.96 -16.41 -13.35
CA ASP A 47 0.17 -16.06 -14.53
C ASP A 47 -0.65 -14.79 -14.32
N CYS A 48 -1.14 -14.54 -13.09
CA CYS A 48 -1.78 -13.29 -12.75
C CYS A 48 -0.85 -12.08 -12.99
N SER A 49 0.39 -12.15 -12.51
CA SER A 49 1.38 -11.08 -12.71
C SER A 49 1.88 -10.95 -14.14
N LYS A 50 1.99 -12.06 -14.90
CA LYS A 50 2.27 -12.03 -16.34
C LYS A 50 1.15 -11.35 -17.13
N LYS A 51 -0.12 -11.59 -16.77
CA LYS A 51 -1.29 -11.11 -17.53
C LYS A 51 -1.66 -9.66 -17.21
N TYR A 52 -1.67 -9.28 -15.94
CA TYR A 52 -2.15 -7.96 -15.48
C TYR A 52 -1.03 -7.04 -14.97
N GLY A 53 0.22 -7.48 -15.08
CA GLY A 53 1.41 -6.70 -14.74
C GLY A 53 2.00 -7.02 -13.38
N LYS A 54 3.21 -6.52 -13.13
CA LYS A 54 4.05 -6.87 -11.96
C LYS A 54 3.43 -6.63 -10.59
N ARG A 55 2.37 -5.82 -10.50
CA ARG A 55 1.65 -5.51 -9.25
C ARG A 55 0.38 -6.34 -9.06
N ALA A 56 0.05 -7.19 -10.03
CA ALA A 56 -1.04 -8.13 -9.91
C ALA A 56 -0.64 -9.32 -9.05
N ILE A 57 -1.56 -9.79 -8.22
CA ILE A 57 -1.35 -10.82 -7.22
C ILE A 57 -2.37 -11.93 -7.45
N GLY A 58 -1.89 -13.15 -7.68
CA GLY A 58 -2.73 -14.34 -7.66
C GLY A 58 -3.03 -14.75 -6.22
N ILE A 59 -4.28 -15.08 -5.94
CA ILE A 59 -4.80 -15.47 -4.64
C ILE A 59 -5.59 -16.76 -4.85
N CYS A 60 -5.21 -17.82 -4.14
CA CYS A 60 -6.02 -19.02 -4.08
C CYS A 60 -7.11 -18.85 -3.03
N ASN A 61 -8.37 -18.89 -3.47
CA ASN A 61 -9.52 -18.86 -2.59
C ASN A 61 -9.64 -20.23 -1.89
N PRO A 62 -9.48 -20.31 -0.55
CA PRO A 62 -9.52 -21.59 0.16
C PRO A 62 -10.91 -22.25 0.15
N ASP A 63 -11.98 -21.48 -0.01
CA ASP A 63 -13.35 -21.98 0.08
C ASP A 63 -13.83 -22.61 -1.24
N ALA A 64 -13.49 -21.99 -2.37
CA ALA A 64 -13.90 -22.43 -3.70
C ALA A 64 -12.78 -23.13 -4.49
N TYR A 65 -11.57 -23.18 -3.95
CA TYR A 65 -10.37 -23.72 -4.61
C TYR A 65 -10.09 -23.09 -5.98
N GLU A 66 -10.49 -21.82 -6.18
CA GLU A 66 -10.31 -21.07 -7.42
C GLU A 66 -9.13 -20.09 -7.33
N CYS A 67 -8.57 -19.75 -8.49
CA CYS A 67 -7.55 -18.71 -8.59
C CYS A 67 -8.19 -17.35 -8.88
N ILE A 68 -8.07 -16.42 -7.93
CA ILE A 68 -8.47 -15.01 -8.08
C ILE A 68 -7.22 -14.17 -8.37
N CYS A 69 -7.25 -13.38 -9.43
CA CYS A 69 -6.21 -12.41 -9.75
C CYS A 69 -6.65 -11.01 -9.36
N ARG A 70 -5.92 -10.39 -8.44
CA ARG A 70 -6.14 -9.03 -7.95
C ARG A 70 -5.13 -8.08 -8.58
N TYR A 71 -5.58 -7.02 -9.23
CA TYR A 71 -4.70 -6.07 -9.92
C TYR A 71 -5.23 -4.65 -9.91
N LYS A 72 -4.36 -3.68 -10.25
CA LYS A 72 -4.74 -2.29 -10.43
C LYS A 72 -5.44 -2.09 -11.78
N CYS A 73 -6.66 -1.58 -11.73
CA CYS A 73 -7.47 -1.05 -12.82
C CYS A 73 -7.91 0.38 -12.44
#